data_AF-A0A370TNQ9-F1
#
_entry.id   AF-A0A370TNQ9-F1
#
_cell.length_a   1.000
_cell.length_b   1.000
_cell.length_c   1.000
_cell.angle_alpha   90.00
_cell.angle_beta   90.00
_cell.angle_gamma   90.00
#
_symmetry.space_group_name_H-M   'P 1'
#
loop_
_entity.id
_entity.type
_entity.pdbx_description
1 polymer ?
#
loop_
_entity_poly.entity_id
_entity_poly.type
_entity_poly.pdbx_seq_one_letter_code
_entity_poly.pdbx_strand_id
1 'polypeptide(L)'
;MATQKLQQLASAPCEGDSVSLKAELIRAVQNWPVLTARKSGEIPPCPIQFPDAEVEECLRLEAEKNPLDVQMEKIRDRIGIGSDGWTSNERYEDALEENEHVKAEAWDKAEGDVRKEILENWPWDDHEEY
;
A
#
# COMPACT_ATOMS: atom_id res chain seq x y z
N MET A 1 1.37 -12.66 -12.35
CA MET A 1 1.45 -11.44 -11.53
C MET A 1 0.45 -11.46 -10.38
N ALA A 2 -0.86 -11.61 -10.60
CA ALA A 2 -1.88 -11.64 -9.51
C ALA A 2 -1.60 -12.66 -8.38
N THR A 3 -1.12 -13.86 -8.70
CA THR A 3 -0.83 -14.91 -7.69
C THR A 3 0.30 -14.55 -6.73
N GLN A 4 1.33 -13.85 -7.21
CA GLN A 4 2.48 -13.47 -6.39
C GLN A 4 2.10 -12.33 -5.43
N LYS A 5 1.36 -11.34 -5.93
CA LYS A 5 0.87 -10.21 -5.13
C LYS A 5 -0.10 -10.68 -4.04
N LEU A 6 -1.04 -11.57 -4.38
CA LEU A 6 -1.95 -12.17 -3.39
C LEU A 6 -1.19 -12.93 -2.29
N GLN A 7 -0.17 -13.71 -2.65
CA GLN A 7 0.66 -14.43 -1.67
C GLN A 7 1.40 -13.47 -0.74
N GLN A 8 1.96 -12.38 -1.27
CA GLN A 8 2.63 -11.35 -0.47
C GLN A 8 1.66 -10.71 0.52
N LEU A 9 0.49 -10.25 0.05
CA LEU A 9 -0.52 -9.62 0.91
C LEU A 9 -1.07 -10.57 1.99
N ALA A 10 -1.29 -11.85 1.66
CA ALA A 10 -1.76 -12.84 2.63
C ALA A 10 -0.71 -13.25 3.67
N SER A 11 0.57 -13.00 3.38
CA SER A 11 1.70 -13.40 4.23
C SER A 11 2.30 -12.24 5.02
N ALA A 12 1.94 -11.00 4.71
CA ALA A 12 2.34 -9.83 5.47
C ALA A 12 1.74 -9.89 6.89
N PRO A 13 2.46 -9.41 7.93
CA PRO A 13 1.82 -9.07 9.21
C PRO A 13 0.59 -8.21 8.91
N CYS A 14 -0.50 -8.39 9.65
CA CYS A 14 -1.76 -7.67 9.40
C CYS A 14 -1.57 -6.15 9.59
N GLU A 15 -1.05 -5.46 8.58
CA GLU A 15 -0.87 -4.00 8.53
C GLU A 15 -2.19 -3.29 8.15
N GLY A 16 -3.29 -4.03 7.97
CA GLY A 16 -4.64 -3.47 7.88
C GLY A 16 -5.14 -3.09 6.48
N ASP A 17 -4.39 -3.35 5.40
CA ASP A 17 -4.86 -3.10 4.04
C ASP A 17 -5.82 -4.18 3.51
N SER A 18 -7.03 -4.16 4.07
CA SER A 18 -8.13 -5.04 3.68
C SER A 18 -8.67 -4.76 2.26
N VAL A 19 -8.47 -3.55 1.74
CA VAL A 19 -8.97 -3.15 0.41
C VAL A 19 -8.12 -3.80 -0.68
N SER A 20 -6.79 -3.70 -0.61
CA SER A 20 -5.91 -4.33 -1.59
C SER A 20 -6.00 -5.86 -1.54
N LEU A 21 -6.07 -6.45 -0.35
CA LEU A 21 -6.24 -7.90 -0.21
C LEU A 21 -7.54 -8.37 -0.87
N LYS A 22 -8.64 -7.68 -0.62
CA LYS A 22 -9.94 -8.00 -1.20
C LYS A 22 -9.95 -7.80 -2.71
N ALA A 23 -9.31 -6.76 -3.22
CA ALA A 23 -9.17 -6.54 -4.66
C ALA A 23 -8.37 -7.66 -5.35
N GLU A 24 -7.29 -8.17 -4.73
CA GLU A 24 -6.56 -9.33 -5.26
C GLU A 24 -7.40 -10.61 -5.20
N LEU A 25 -8.22 -10.81 -4.17
CA LEU A 25 -9.17 -11.93 -4.12
C LEU A 25 -10.24 -11.82 -5.22
N ILE A 26 -10.79 -10.63 -5.47
CA ILE A 26 -11.72 -10.37 -6.58
C ILE A 26 -11.06 -10.71 -7.92
N ARG A 27 -9.83 -10.23 -8.16
CA ARG A 27 -9.07 -10.55 -9.37
C ARG A 27 -8.82 -12.06 -9.48
N ALA A 28 -8.57 -12.76 -8.37
CA ALA A 28 -8.40 -14.20 -8.35
C ALA A 28 -9.69 -14.95 -8.72
N VAL A 29 -10.85 -14.49 -8.24
CA VAL A 29 -12.17 -15.02 -8.63
C VAL A 29 -12.43 -14.80 -10.11
N GLN A 30 -12.21 -13.58 -10.62
CA GLN A 30 -12.40 -13.23 -12.03
C GLN A 30 -11.48 -14.03 -12.98
N ASN A 31 -10.27 -14.37 -12.52
CA ASN A 31 -9.29 -15.13 -13.29
C ASN A 31 -9.22 -16.61 -12.89
N TRP A 32 -10.21 -17.11 -12.14
CA TRP A 32 -10.19 -18.46 -11.57
C TRP A 32 -9.87 -19.57 -12.58
N PRO A 33 -10.47 -19.59 -13.81
CA PRO A 33 -10.13 -20.58 -14.83
C PRO A 33 -8.64 -20.64 -15.17
N VAL A 34 -7.98 -19.48 -15.25
CA VAL A 34 -6.55 -19.36 -15.57
C VAL A 34 -5.69 -19.88 -14.43
N LEU A 35 -6.10 -19.60 -13.19
CA LEU A 35 -5.40 -20.06 -11.98
C LEU A 35 -5.46 -21.58 -11.80
N THR A 36 -6.57 -22.21 -12.21
CA THR A 36 -6.80 -23.64 -12.03
C THR A 36 -6.49 -24.49 -13.25
N ALA A 37 -6.17 -23.89 -14.40
CA ALA A 37 -5.90 -24.56 -15.68
C ALA A 37 -4.76 -25.60 -15.66
N ARG A 38 -4.01 -25.73 -14.56
CA ARG A 38 -2.80 -26.56 -14.49
C ARG A 38 -3.01 -28.03 -14.09
N LYS A 39 -4.20 -28.46 -13.64
CA LYS A 39 -4.33 -29.77 -12.95
C LYS A 39 -5.20 -30.83 -13.62
N SER A 40 -6.11 -30.47 -14.52
CA SER A 40 -7.02 -31.42 -15.19
C SER A 40 -7.84 -30.63 -16.20
N GLY A 41 -8.30 -31.23 -17.29
CA GLY A 41 -9.12 -30.57 -18.31
C GLY A 41 -10.47 -29.99 -17.81
N GLU A 42 -10.78 -30.14 -16.52
CA GLU A 42 -11.95 -29.57 -15.86
C GLU A 42 -11.53 -28.47 -14.87
N ILE A 43 -12.21 -27.32 -14.97
CA ILE A 43 -12.04 -26.16 -14.10
C ILE A 43 -12.94 -26.37 -12.86
N PRO A 44 -12.39 -26.51 -11.64
CA PRO A 44 -13.20 -26.64 -10.44
C PRO A 44 -13.99 -25.34 -10.17
N PRO A 45 -15.13 -25.38 -9.47
CA PRO A 45 -15.85 -24.18 -9.09
C PRO A 45 -15.01 -23.30 -8.15
N CYS A 46 -15.14 -21.98 -8.26
CA CYS A 46 -14.47 -21.05 -7.36
C CYS A 46 -15.13 -21.11 -5.97
N PRO A 47 -14.36 -21.27 -4.87
CA PRO A 47 -14.92 -21.46 -3.52
C PRO A 47 -15.48 -20.18 -2.89
N ILE A 48 -15.20 -19.01 -3.48
CA ILE A 48 -15.61 -17.71 -2.99
C ILE A 48 -16.24 -16.89 -4.11
N GLN A 49 -17.17 -16.01 -3.76
CA GLN A 49 -17.88 -15.12 -4.68
C GLN A 49 -18.14 -13.80 -3.98
N PHE A 50 -18.19 -12.72 -4.76
CA PHE A 50 -18.47 -11.37 -4.28
C PHE A 50 -19.67 -10.82 -5.05
N PRO A 51 -20.62 -10.12 -4.41
CA PRO A 51 -21.66 -9.35 -5.11
C PRO A 51 -21.06 -8.28 -6.02
N ASP A 52 -21.71 -8.00 -7.14
CA ASP A 52 -21.21 -7.01 -8.12
C ASP A 52 -20.99 -5.62 -7.52
N ALA A 53 -21.90 -5.16 -6.66
CA ALA A 53 -21.76 -3.87 -5.97
C ALA A 53 -20.53 -3.82 -5.04
N GLU A 54 -20.18 -4.95 -4.43
CA GLU A 54 -19.02 -5.07 -3.56
C GLU A 54 -17.72 -5.11 -4.37
N VAL A 55 -17.76 -5.72 -5.56
CA VAL A 55 -16.64 -5.72 -6.52
C VAL A 55 -16.36 -4.30 -6.99
N GLU A 56 -17.39 -3.59 -7.45
CA GLU A 56 -17.26 -2.23 -7.97
C GLU A 56 -16.70 -1.28 -6.90
N GLU A 57 -17.29 -1.29 -5.70
CA GLU A 57 -16.85 -0.42 -4.62
C GLU A 57 -15.42 -0.73 -4.17
N CYS A 58 -15.06 -2.02 -4.04
CA CYS A 58 -13.71 -2.40 -3.64
C CYS A 58 -12.65 -1.96 -4.67
N LEU A 59 -12.92 -2.15 -5.96
CA LEU A 59 -11.98 -1.75 -7.02
C LEU A 59 -11.89 -0.23 -7.16
N ARG A 60 -12.99 0.50 -6.90
CA ARG A 60 -13.00 1.97 -6.85
C ARG A 60 -12.11 2.48 -5.71
N LEU A 61 -12.30 1.95 -4.50
CA LEU A 61 -11.50 2.31 -3.32
C LEU A 61 -10.02 1.96 -3.50
N GLU A 62 -9.70 0.80 -4.07
CA GLU A 62 -8.32 0.42 -4.35
C GLU A 62 -7.68 1.37 -5.38
N ALA A 63 -8.40 1.73 -6.45
CA ALA A 63 -7.91 2.65 -7.47
C ALA A 63 -7.63 4.07 -6.92
N GLU A 64 -8.42 4.50 -5.93
CA GLU A 64 -8.23 5.78 -5.23
C GLU A 64 -7.00 5.76 -4.30
N LYS A 65 -6.77 4.65 -3.60
CA LYS A 65 -5.69 4.50 -2.61
C LYS A 65 -4.32 4.18 -3.20
N ASN A 66 -4.26 3.29 -4.19
CA ASN A 66 -3.03 2.75 -4.74
C ASN A 66 -2.02 3.83 -5.21
N PRO A 67 -2.42 4.96 -5.84
CA PRO A 67 -1.47 6.01 -6.21
C PRO A 67 -0.81 6.71 -5.01
N LEU A 68 -1.52 6.81 -3.89
CA LEU A 68 -1.00 7.39 -2.65
C LEU A 68 -0.05 6.41 -1.96
N ASP A 69 -0.45 5.13 -1.88
CA ASP A 69 0.37 4.08 -1.27
C ASP A 69 1.71 3.89 -2.00
N VAL A 70 1.69 3.87 -3.34
CA VAL A 70 2.91 3.78 -4.16
C VAL A 70 3.80 5.00 -4.00
N GLN A 71 3.24 6.19 -3.82
CA GLN A 71 4.04 7.39 -3.55
C GLN A 71 4.65 7.33 -2.15
N MET A 72 3.89 6.89 -1.15
CA MET A 72 4.35 6.74 0.22
C MET A 72 5.45 5.69 0.35
N GLU A 73 5.36 4.58 -0.38
CA GLU A 73 6.41 3.56 -0.47
C GLU A 73 7.70 4.13 -1.07
N LYS A 74 7.61 4.86 -2.18
CA LYS A 74 8.78 5.50 -2.80
C LYS A 74 9.45 6.54 -1.89
N ILE A 75 8.67 7.26 -1.09
CA ILE A 75 9.22 8.20 -0.13
C ILE A 75 9.94 7.45 1.00
N ARG A 76 9.35 6.37 1.54
CA ARG A 76 9.99 5.52 2.55
C ARG A 76 11.29 4.90 2.03
N ASP A 77 11.29 4.38 0.81
CA ASP A 77 12.49 3.84 0.15
C ASP A 77 13.58 4.90 0.00
N ARG A 78 13.18 6.14 -0.34
CA ARG A 78 14.10 7.29 -0.47
C ARG A 78 14.71 7.67 0.87
N ILE A 79 13.90 7.77 1.92
CA ILE A 79 14.35 8.07 3.29
C ILE A 79 15.17 6.91 3.86
N GLY A 80 14.96 5.67 3.38
CA GLY A 80 15.66 4.49 3.84
C GLY A 80 15.05 3.88 5.11
N ILE A 81 13.72 3.95 5.23
CA ILE A 81 12.93 3.43 6.36
C ILE A 81 12.00 2.31 5.91
N GLY A 82 11.70 1.39 6.83
CA GLY A 82 10.75 0.30 6.64
C GLY A 82 9.30 0.76 6.62
N SER A 83 8.38 -0.19 6.40
CA SER A 83 6.93 0.07 6.48
C SER A 83 6.50 0.54 7.88
N ASP A 84 7.26 0.12 8.89
CA ASP A 84 7.15 0.43 10.31
C ASP A 84 7.88 1.73 10.73
N GLY A 85 8.51 2.44 9.78
CA GLY A 85 9.27 3.66 10.03
C GLY A 85 10.67 3.43 10.59
N TRP A 86 11.10 2.19 10.78
CA TRP A 86 12.42 1.89 11.36
C TRP A 86 13.53 1.89 10.33
N THR A 87 14.73 2.28 10.76
CA THR A 87 15.99 2.12 10.01
C THR A 87 17.09 1.57 10.91
N SER A 88 18.24 1.20 10.33
CA SER A 88 19.38 0.72 11.11
C SER A 88 20.09 1.89 11.81
N ASN A 89 20.74 1.64 12.94
CA ASN A 89 21.43 2.68 13.70
C ASN A 89 22.50 3.40 12.85
N GLU A 90 23.19 2.67 11.98
CA GLU A 90 24.21 3.21 11.08
C GLU A 90 23.65 4.18 10.03
N ARG A 91 22.34 4.09 9.72
CA ARG A 91 21.65 4.92 8.72
C ARG A 91 20.73 5.95 9.34
N TYR A 92 20.68 6.04 10.67
CA TYR A 92 19.72 6.88 11.37
C TYR A 92 19.89 8.36 11.03
N GLU A 93 21.12 8.87 11.07
CA GLU A 93 21.40 10.27 10.74
C GLU A 93 21.10 10.58 9.26
N ASP A 94 21.50 9.68 8.35
CA ASP A 94 21.20 9.82 6.91
C ASP A 94 19.68 9.84 6.65
N ALA A 95 18.92 8.98 7.34
CA ALA A 95 17.46 8.92 7.21
C ALA A 95 16.78 10.18 7.78
N LEU A 96 17.28 10.73 8.88
CA LEU A 96 16.79 12.01 9.42
C LEU A 96 17.03 13.16 8.44
N GLU A 97 18.24 13.25 7.85
CA GLU A 97 18.57 14.28 6.87
C GLU A 97 17.67 14.18 5.63
N GLU A 98 17.49 12.96 5.09
CA GLU A 98 16.65 12.77 3.91
C GLU A 98 15.17 13.01 4.22
N ASN A 99 14.69 12.67 5.43
CA ASN A 99 13.32 12.98 5.85
C ASN A 99 13.05 14.50 5.83
N GLU A 100 13.95 15.30 6.41
CA GLU A 100 13.85 16.77 6.38
C GLU A 100 13.91 17.32 4.95
N HIS A 101 14.78 16.75 4.10
CA HIS A 101 14.90 17.16 2.71
C HIS A 101 13.62 16.85 1.91
N VAL A 102 13.03 15.67 2.09
CA VAL A 102 11.75 15.31 1.45
C VAL A 102 10.60 16.21 1.95
N LYS A 103 10.57 16.53 3.24
CA LYS A 103 9.59 17.45 3.84
C LYS A 103 9.70 18.85 3.24
N ALA A 104 10.92 19.36 3.08
CA ALA A 104 11.18 20.64 2.43
C ALA A 104 10.72 20.64 0.96
N GLU A 105 11.02 19.58 0.19
CA GLU A 105 10.55 19.45 -1.19
C GLU A 105 9.01 19.41 -1.29
N ALA A 106 8.35 18.73 -0.35
CA ALA A 106 6.89 18.67 -0.29
C ALA A 106 6.31 20.06 0.04
N TRP A 107 6.90 20.77 1.00
CA TRP A 107 6.52 22.12 1.37
C TRP A 107 6.65 23.12 0.20
N ASP A 108 7.75 23.05 -0.54
CA ASP A 108 8.01 23.95 -1.68
C ASP A 108 6.96 23.79 -2.79
N LYS A 109 6.46 22.56 -2.99
CA LYS A 109 5.40 22.23 -3.96
C LYS A 109 4.00 22.50 -3.43
N ALA A 110 3.84 22.69 -2.13
CA ALA A 110 2.54 22.89 -1.49
C ALA A 110 2.07 24.35 -1.58
N GLU A 111 0.76 24.53 -1.65
CA GLU A 111 0.08 25.83 -1.70
C GLU A 111 -1.03 25.90 -0.66
N GLY A 112 -1.32 27.10 -0.15
CA GLY A 112 -2.42 27.34 0.79
C GLY A 112 -2.34 26.49 2.06
N ASP A 113 -3.46 25.90 2.45
CA ASP A 113 -3.60 25.14 3.71
C ASP A 113 -2.76 23.85 3.73
N VAL A 114 -2.37 23.31 2.57
CA VAL A 114 -1.55 22.10 2.46
C VAL A 114 -0.18 22.29 3.12
N ARG A 115 0.36 23.51 3.09
CA ARG A 115 1.61 23.83 3.79
C ARG A 115 1.49 23.60 5.29
N LYS A 116 0.41 24.09 5.88
CA LYS A 116 0.14 23.94 7.31
C LYS A 116 0.03 22.45 7.67
N GLU A 117 -0.68 21.68 6.85
CA GLU A 117 -0.80 20.22 7.01
C GLU A 117 0.57 19.51 6.97
N ILE A 118 1.48 19.92 6.09
CA ILE A 118 2.84 19.33 6.04
C ILE A 118 3.64 19.61 7.31
N LEU A 119 3.47 20.78 7.93
CA LEU A 119 4.19 21.10 9.18
C LEU A 119 3.60 20.42 10.40
N GLU A 120 2.27 20.29 10.46
CA GLU A 120 1.57 19.77 11.63
C GLU A 120 1.43 18.24 11.60
N ASN A 121 1.33 17.64 10.41
CA ASN A 121 0.95 16.24 10.22
C ASN A 121 1.96 15.47 9.36
N TRP A 122 3.25 15.83 9.40
CA TRP A 122 4.27 15.09 8.66
C TRP A 122 4.32 13.64 9.16
N PRO A 123 4.16 12.63 8.28
CA PRO A 123 3.97 11.24 8.72
C PRO A 123 5.14 10.63 9.50
N TRP A 124 6.35 11.18 9.34
CA TRP A 124 7.59 10.65 9.93
C TRP A 124 8.24 11.63 10.92
N ASP A 125 7.51 12.67 11.33
CA ASP A 125 7.92 13.46 12.50
C ASP A 125 7.68 12.65 13.78
N ASP A 126 8.43 12.99 14.83
CA ASP A 126 8.16 12.50 16.17
C ASP A 126 6.87 13.17 16.68
N HIS A 127 5.83 12.37 16.88
CA HIS A 127 4.55 12.83 17.43
C HIS A 127 4.43 12.31 18.86
N GLU A 128 4.03 13.16 19.80
CA GLU A 128 3.73 12.70 21.15
C GLU A 128 2.59 11.66 21.11
N GLU A 129 2.90 10.41 21.47
CA GLU A 129 1.88 9.38 21.68
C GLU A 129 1.12 9.70 22.98
N TYR A 130 -0.14 10.17 22.86
CA TYR A 130 -1.03 10.44 23.99
C TYR A 130 -1.77 9.18 24.49
#